data_AF-A0A3S3K7K8-F1
#
_entry.id   AF-A0A3S3K7K8-F1
#
_cell.length_a   1.000
_cell.length_b   1.000
_cell.length_c   1.000
_cell.angle_alpha   90.00
_cell.angle_beta   90.00
_cell.angle_gamma   90.00
#
_symmetry.space_group_name_H-M   'P 1'
#
loop_
_entity.id
_entity.type
_entity.pdbx_description
1 polymer ?
#
loop_
_entity_poly.entity_id
_entity_poly.type
_entity_poly.pdbx_seq_one_letter_code
_entity_poly.pdbx_strand_id
1 'polypeptide(L)'
;MAFDDRPDPAKRLQIARENAKFSSAKAAAEFYGWSVHTYHQHENGIRGFGRASAKYAKAFKVSEGWLLTGEGQGPGKQRSIDQRLLQLRLERPDIADLIADSIEKQIDTAFEHSGVTEGAARKKQ
;
A
#
# COMPACT_ATOMS: atom_id res chain seq x y z
N MET A 1 24.33 13.93 -5.44
CA MET A 1 23.07 13.14 -5.46
C MET A 1 22.85 12.69 -6.89
N ALA A 2 22.72 11.39 -7.15
CA ALA A 2 22.35 10.90 -8.48
C ALA A 2 20.88 11.24 -8.72
N PHE A 3 20.62 12.06 -9.74
CA PHE A 3 19.26 12.38 -10.16
C PHE A 3 18.73 11.21 -10.97
N ASP A 4 17.64 10.59 -10.52
CA ASP A 4 16.94 9.55 -11.27
C ASP A 4 15.90 10.22 -12.17
N ASP A 5 16.19 10.28 -13.46
CA ASP A 5 15.38 10.91 -14.51
C ASP A 5 14.34 9.97 -15.13
N ARG A 6 14.24 8.73 -14.63
CA ARG A 6 13.25 7.78 -15.13
C ARG A 6 11.82 8.29 -14.88
N PRO A 7 10.86 7.95 -15.77
CA PRO A 7 9.45 8.22 -15.54
C PRO A 7 8.96 7.64 -14.21
N ASP A 8 8.09 8.37 -13.52
CA ASP A 8 7.58 7.95 -12.21
C ASP A 8 6.93 6.55 -12.19
N PRO A 9 6.21 6.10 -13.23
CA PRO A 9 5.70 4.73 -13.26
C PRO A 9 6.82 3.67 -13.16
N ALA A 10 7.97 3.92 -13.79
CA ALA A 10 9.10 3.00 -13.77
C ALA A 10 9.71 2.91 -12.36
N LYS A 11 9.85 4.07 -11.68
CA LYS A 11 10.25 4.15 -10.28
C LYS A 11 9.28 3.40 -9.36
N ARG A 12 7.97 3.59 -9.54
CA ARG A 12 6.94 2.89 -8.77
C ARG A 12 6.96 1.37 -8.99
N LEU A 13 7.25 0.93 -10.20
CA LEU A 13 7.41 -0.50 -10.50
C LEU A 13 8.58 -1.11 -9.72
N GLN A 14 9.72 -0.42 -9.66
CA GLN A 14 10.85 -0.84 -8.81
C GLN A 14 10.46 -0.88 -7.33
N ILE A 15 9.79 0.14 -6.81
CA ILE A 15 9.32 0.19 -5.42
C ILE A 15 8.41 -1.01 -5.10
N ALA A 16 7.49 -1.35 -6.00
CA ALA A 16 6.60 -2.50 -5.84
C ALA A 16 7.38 -3.82 -5.80
N ARG A 17 8.37 -3.99 -6.69
CA ARG A 17 9.25 -5.16 -6.72
C ARG A 17 10.05 -5.33 -5.43
N GLU A 18 10.66 -4.27 -4.94
CA GLU A 18 11.49 -4.29 -3.73
C GLU A 18 10.64 -4.57 -2.48
N ASN A 19 9.44 -4.01 -2.41
CA ASN A 19 8.49 -4.34 -1.35
C ASN A 19 8.04 -5.81 -1.40
N ALA A 20 7.93 -6.38 -2.60
CA ALA A 20 7.70 -7.81 -2.81
C ALA A 20 8.95 -8.69 -2.57
N LYS A 21 10.04 -8.11 -2.05
CA LYS A 21 11.28 -8.78 -1.61
C LYS A 21 12.10 -9.41 -2.73
N PHE A 22 11.96 -8.93 -3.97
CA PHE A 22 12.85 -9.31 -5.06
C PHE A 22 14.06 -8.38 -5.11
N SER A 23 15.26 -8.96 -5.05
CA SER A 23 16.53 -8.23 -5.08
C SER A 23 16.86 -7.63 -6.45
N SER A 24 16.27 -8.13 -7.53
CA SER A 24 16.52 -7.62 -8.88
C SER A 24 15.32 -7.79 -9.81
N ALA A 25 15.30 -6.99 -10.88
CA ALA A 25 14.31 -7.08 -11.95
C ALA A 25 14.30 -8.47 -12.61
N LYS A 26 15.48 -9.08 -12.76
CA LYS A 26 15.64 -10.44 -13.28
C LYS A 26 14.97 -11.47 -12.37
N ALA A 27 15.23 -11.42 -11.07
CA ALA A 27 14.64 -12.35 -10.10
C ALA A 27 13.11 -12.29 -10.10
N ALA A 28 12.53 -11.08 -10.16
CA ALA A 28 11.08 -10.93 -10.26
C ALA A 28 10.52 -11.48 -11.57
N ALA A 29 11.16 -11.16 -12.70
CA ALA A 29 10.72 -11.63 -14.01
C ALA A 29 10.78 -13.16 -14.12
N GLU A 30 11.85 -13.79 -13.64
CA GLU A 30 11.98 -15.26 -13.63
C GLU A 30 10.93 -15.91 -12.72
N PHE A 31 10.73 -15.38 -11.51
CA PHE A 31 9.75 -15.90 -10.57
C PHE A 31 8.31 -15.87 -11.12
N TYR A 32 7.93 -14.78 -11.79
CA TYR A 32 6.58 -14.64 -12.35
C TYR A 32 6.46 -15.13 -13.82
N GLY A 33 7.52 -15.69 -14.40
CA GLY A 33 7.51 -16.19 -15.79
C GLY A 33 7.34 -15.09 -16.85
N TRP A 34 7.95 -13.92 -16.64
CA TRP A 34 7.94 -12.81 -17.58
C TRP A 34 9.24 -12.78 -18.39
N SER A 35 9.19 -12.17 -19.56
CA SER A 35 10.43 -11.86 -20.29
C SER A 35 11.28 -10.89 -19.47
N VAL A 36 12.47 -11.34 -19.05
CA VAL A 36 13.44 -10.55 -18.28
C VAL A 36 13.77 -9.24 -18.98
N HIS A 37 14.07 -9.32 -20.28
CA HIS A 37 14.38 -8.14 -21.09
C HIS A 37 13.21 -7.14 -21.11
N THR A 38 11.99 -7.64 -21.29
CA THR A 38 10.78 -6.82 -21.32
C THR A 38 10.53 -6.11 -20.00
N TYR A 39 10.60 -6.85 -18.89
CA TYR A 39 10.38 -6.29 -17.56
C TYR A 39 11.47 -5.27 -17.19
N HIS A 40 12.73 -5.57 -17.51
CA HIS A 40 13.86 -4.68 -17.29
C HIS A 40 13.71 -3.34 -18.03
N GLN A 41 13.27 -3.37 -19.30
CA GLN A 41 13.01 -2.12 -20.03
C GLN A 41 11.88 -1.28 -19.40
N HIS A 42 10.86 -1.91 -18.83
CA HIS A 42 9.77 -1.22 -18.14
C HIS A 42 10.24 -0.55 -16.85
N GLU A 43 11.00 -1.28 -16.02
CA GLU A 43 11.51 -0.77 -14.74
C GLU A 43 12.60 0.29 -14.92
N ASN A 44 13.36 0.23 -16.01
CA ASN A 44 14.31 1.28 -16.38
C ASN A 44 13.66 2.47 -17.10
N GLY A 45 12.36 2.41 -17.40
CA GLY A 45 11.66 3.52 -18.05
C GLY A 45 11.98 3.72 -19.53
N ILE A 46 12.69 2.78 -20.17
CA ILE A 46 13.02 2.82 -21.61
C ILE A 46 11.73 2.80 -22.44
N ARG A 47 10.71 2.08 -21.95
CA ARG A 47 9.38 2.07 -22.55
C ARG A 47 8.31 1.98 -21.48
N GLY A 48 7.15 2.57 -21.77
CA GLY A 48 5.96 2.47 -20.92
C GLY A 48 5.43 1.04 -20.85
N PHE A 49 4.72 0.74 -19.75
CA PHE A 49 4.20 -0.59 -19.46
C PHE A 49 2.68 -0.64 -19.30
N GLY A 50 1.92 0.30 -19.90
CA GLY A 50 0.46 0.38 -19.74
C GLY A 50 -0.30 -0.88 -20.19
N ARG A 51 0.22 -1.66 -21.14
CA ARG A 51 -0.37 -2.97 -21.51
C ARG A 51 -0.05 -4.09 -20.52
N ALA A 52 0.96 -3.89 -19.68
CA ALA A 52 1.45 -4.86 -18.70
C ALA A 52 1.16 -4.43 -17.24
N SER A 53 0.58 -3.25 -17.02
CA SER A 53 0.37 -2.67 -15.69
C SER A 53 -0.56 -3.51 -14.84
N ALA A 54 -1.72 -3.96 -15.36
CA ALA A 54 -2.62 -4.87 -14.67
C ALA A 54 -1.91 -6.16 -14.21
N LYS A 55 -1.03 -6.70 -15.07
CA LYS A 55 -0.26 -7.92 -14.78
C LYS A 55 0.74 -7.71 -13.63
N TYR A 56 1.46 -6.59 -13.65
CA TYR A 56 2.43 -6.25 -12.59
C TYR A 56 1.74 -5.88 -11.27
N ALA A 57 0.65 -5.11 -11.36
CA ALA A 57 -0.18 -4.72 -10.23
C ALA A 57 -0.66 -5.95 -9.44
N LYS A 58 -1.23 -6.93 -10.15
CA LYS A 58 -1.69 -8.19 -9.55
C LYS A 58 -0.55 -8.96 -8.87
N ALA A 59 0.61 -9.06 -9.51
CA ALA A 59 1.75 -9.80 -8.98
C ALA A 59 2.32 -9.15 -7.71
N PHE A 60 2.46 -7.82 -7.71
CA PHE A 60 3.01 -7.09 -6.57
C PHE A 60 1.96 -6.66 -5.53
N LYS A 61 0.70 -7.06 -5.71
CA LYS A 61 -0.43 -6.73 -4.81
C LYS A 61 -0.56 -5.22 -4.58
N VAL A 62 -0.45 -4.47 -5.67
CA VAL A 62 -0.70 -3.03 -5.72
C VAL A 62 -1.82 -2.76 -6.71
N SER A 63 -2.42 -1.58 -6.65
CA SER A 63 -3.40 -1.17 -7.65
C SER A 63 -2.70 -0.75 -8.95
N GLU A 64 -3.39 -0.95 -10.07
CA GLU A 64 -2.90 -0.52 -11.38
C GLU A 64 -2.78 1.01 -11.47
N GLY A 65 -3.75 1.74 -10.90
CA GLY A 65 -3.69 3.19 -10.75
C GLY A 65 -2.45 3.62 -9.98
N TRP A 66 -2.07 2.90 -8.93
CA TRP A 66 -0.89 3.28 -8.15
C TRP A 66 0.38 3.16 -8.98
N LEU A 67 0.53 2.11 -9.80
CA LEU A 67 1.68 2.00 -10.69
C LEU A 67 1.73 3.13 -11.72
N LEU A 68 0.60 3.45 -12.37
CA LEU A 68 0.57 4.39 -13.49
C LEU A 68 0.51 5.86 -13.06
N THR A 69 -0.34 6.21 -12.10
CA THR A 69 -0.61 7.59 -11.67
C THR A 69 -0.17 7.87 -10.23
N GLY A 70 0.01 6.83 -9.41
CA GLY A 70 0.29 6.97 -7.98
C GLY A 70 -0.96 6.91 -7.10
N GLU A 71 -2.14 6.78 -7.68
CA GLU A 71 -3.41 6.77 -6.96
C GLU A 71 -3.83 5.36 -6.52
N GLY A 72 -4.44 5.23 -5.33
CA GLY A 72 -4.98 3.96 -4.84
C GLY A 72 -4.03 3.19 -3.91
N GLN A 73 -4.11 1.85 -3.97
CA GLN A 73 -3.34 0.97 -3.09
C GLN A 73 -1.91 0.83 -3.61
N GLY A 74 -0.94 1.33 -2.84
CA GLY A 74 0.48 1.09 -3.05
C GLY A 74 1.01 -0.11 -2.24
N PRO A 75 2.28 -0.47 -2.46
CA PRO A 75 2.94 -1.53 -1.72
C PRO A 75 3.07 -1.12 -0.25
N GLY A 76 2.77 -2.04 0.66
CA GLY A 76 2.83 -1.78 2.09
C GLY A 76 1.65 -1.00 2.69
N LYS A 77 0.68 -0.52 1.88
CA LYS A 77 -0.62 -0.07 2.44
C LYS A 77 -1.37 -1.29 2.98
N GLN A 78 -1.12 -1.59 4.26
CA GLN A 78 -1.98 -2.42 5.09
C GLN A 78 -3.42 -1.89 4.93
N ARG A 79 -4.39 -2.80 4.88
CA ARG A 79 -5.80 -2.45 4.95
C ARG A 79 -5.98 -1.48 6.12
N SER A 80 -6.82 -0.45 5.96
CA SER A 80 -7.13 0.42 7.09
C SER A 80 -7.61 -0.44 8.26
N ILE A 81 -7.34 0.02 9.49
CA ILE A 81 -7.79 -0.69 10.70
C ILE A 81 -9.29 -0.99 10.59
N ASP A 82 -10.08 -0.02 10.09
CA ASP A 82 -11.51 -0.17 9.84
C ASP A 82 -11.85 -1.34 8.92
N GLN A 83 -11.12 -1.51 7.80
CA GLN A 83 -11.36 -2.63 6.88
C GLN A 83 -11.02 -3.97 7.51
N ARG A 84 -9.99 -4.02 8.36
CA ARG A 84 -9.60 -5.24 9.06
C ARG A 84 -10.57 -5.58 10.18
N LEU A 85 -11.03 -4.58 10.93
CA LEU A 85 -12.04 -4.72 11.97
C LEU A 85 -13.40 -5.13 11.38
N LEU A 86 -13.80 -4.55 10.25
CA LEU A 86 -15.04 -4.94 9.58
C LEU A 86 -15.00 -6.41 9.16
N GLN A 87 -13.90 -6.85 8.55
CA GLN A 87 -13.75 -8.26 8.18
C GLN A 87 -13.79 -9.16 9.42
N LEU A 88 -13.06 -8.79 10.48
CA LEU A 88 -13.03 -9.57 11.71
C LEU A 88 -14.41 -9.62 12.37
N ARG A 89 -15.19 -8.53 12.33
CA ARG A 89 -16.53 -8.49 12.91
C ARG A 89 -17.52 -9.41 12.18
N LEU A 90 -17.33 -9.60 10.87
CA LEU A 90 -18.12 -10.55 10.08
C LEU A 90 -17.75 -12.01 10.39
N GLU A 91 -16.46 -12.30 10.60
CA GLU A 91 -15.97 -13.68 10.80
C GLU A 91 -16.02 -14.12 12.28
N ARG A 92 -15.75 -13.19 13.19
CA ARG A 92 -15.55 -13.37 14.64
C ARG A 92 -15.97 -12.11 15.41
N PRO A 93 -17.28 -11.88 15.59
CA PRO A 93 -17.79 -10.69 16.26
C PRO A 93 -17.30 -10.58 17.71
N ASP A 94 -17.17 -11.71 18.41
CA ASP A 94 -16.65 -11.82 19.78
C ASP A 94 -15.25 -11.21 19.93
N ILE A 95 -14.35 -11.51 18.99
CA ILE A 95 -12.98 -10.99 19.00
C ILE A 95 -12.95 -9.53 18.54
N ALA A 96 -13.77 -9.17 17.54
CA ALA A 96 -13.80 -7.82 17.02
C ALA A 96 -14.21 -6.79 18.08
N ASP A 97 -15.21 -7.12 18.90
CA ASP A 97 -15.66 -6.25 20.00
C ASP A 97 -14.55 -6.07 21.06
N LEU A 98 -13.87 -7.14 21.48
CA LEU A 98 -12.75 -7.04 22.42
C LEU A 98 -11.61 -6.15 21.91
N ILE A 99 -11.31 -6.23 20.61
CA ILE A 99 -10.26 -5.40 19.99
C ILE A 99 -10.73 -3.94 19.88
N ALA A 100 -11.99 -3.71 19.49
CA ALA A 100 -12.54 -2.36 19.38
C ALA A 100 -12.48 -1.63 20.73
N ASP A 101 -12.94 -2.27 21.80
CA ASP A 101 -12.89 -1.74 23.17
C ASP A 101 -11.44 -1.41 23.60
N SER A 102 -10.49 -2.28 23.24
CA SER A 102 -9.07 -2.05 23.55
C SER A 102 -8.49 -0.87 22.78
N ILE A 103 -8.89 -0.68 21.52
CA ILE A 103 -8.44 0.44 20.69
C ILE A 103 -9.00 1.75 21.24
N GLU A 104 -10.30 1.79 21.55
CA GLU A 104 -10.94 2.98 22.15
C GLU A 104 -10.24 3.39 23.44
N LYS A 105 -9.99 2.44 24.36
CA LYS A 105 -9.22 2.72 25.59
C LYS A 105 -7.84 3.30 25.32
N GLN A 106 -7.11 2.76 24.34
CA GLN A 106 -5.78 3.26 24.00
C GLN A 106 -5.84 4.66 23.40
N ILE A 107 -6.85 4.96 22.61
CA ILE A 107 -7.10 6.27 22.03
C ILE A 107 -7.41 7.28 23.14
N ASP A 108 -8.33 6.96 24.05
CA ASP A 108 -8.67 7.82 25.20
C ASP A 108 -7.44 8.11 26.05
N THR A 109 -6.68 7.06 26.38
CA THR A 109 -5.42 7.18 27.12
C THR A 109 -4.44 8.12 26.39
N ALA A 110 -4.27 7.95 25.08
CA ALA A 110 -3.35 8.79 24.30
C ALA A 110 -3.80 10.27 24.29
N PHE A 111 -5.10 10.54 24.21
CA PHE A 111 -5.64 11.89 24.26
C PHE A 111 -5.43 12.55 25.63
N GLU A 112 -5.70 11.84 26.73
CA GLU A 112 -5.44 12.32 28.09
C GLU A 112 -3.96 12.71 28.28
N HIS A 113 -3.02 11.89 27.78
CA HIS A 113 -1.59 12.16 27.88
C HIS A 113 -1.11 13.29 26.97
N SER A 114 -1.80 13.56 25.86
CA SER A 114 -1.44 14.63 24.93
C SER A 114 -1.89 16.04 25.39
N GLY A 115 -2.64 16.15 26.49
CA GLY A 115 -3.19 17.41 26.98
C GLY A 115 -4.29 18.01 26.07
N VAL A 116 -4.64 17.33 24.98
CA VAL A 116 -5.78 17.64 24.13
C VAL A 116 -7.01 17.08 24.82
N THR A 117 -7.52 17.83 25.78
CA THR A 117 -8.85 17.57 26.32
C THR A 117 -9.88 17.87 25.24
N GLU A 118 -10.84 16.97 25.07
CA GLU A 118 -11.97 17.12 24.15
C GLU A 118 -12.70 18.43 24.47
N GLY A 119 -12.37 19.47 23.71
CA GLY A 119 -12.63 20.86 24.09
C GLY A 119 -12.84 21.76 22.88
N ALA A 120 -13.47 21.26 21.82
CA ALA A 120 -14.00 22.12 20.76
C ALA A 120 -15.27 21.52 20.14
N ALA A 121 -16.40 22.11 20.54
CA ALA A 121 -17.63 22.18 19.76
C ALA A 121 -18.55 20.94 19.67
N ARG A 122 -19.18 20.60 20.80
CA ARG A 122 -20.65 20.44 20.82
C ARG A 122 -21.29 21.76 21.28
N LYS A 123 -21.28 22.77 20.40
CA LYS A 123 -22.20 23.92 20.41
C LYS A 123 -22.56 24.25 18.97
N LYS A 124 -23.88 24.41 18.74
CA LYS A 124 -24.65 24.49 17.47
C LYS A 124 -25.33 23.14 17.20
N GLN A 125 -26.65 23.01 17.21
CA GLN A 125 -27.75 23.98 17.08
C GLN A 125 -28.97 23.46 17.83
#